data_AF-A0A1L0BHC4-F1
#
_entry.id   AF-A0A1L0BHC4-F1
#
_cell.length_a   1.000
_cell.length_b   1.000
_cell.length_c   1.000
_cell.angle_alpha   90.00
_cell.angle_beta   90.00
_cell.angle_gamma   90.00
#
_symmetry.space_group_name_H-M   'P 1'
#
loop_
_entity.id
_entity.type
_entity.pdbx_description
1 polymer ?
#
loop_
_entity_poly.entity_id
_entity_poly.type
_entity_poly.pdbx_seq_one_letter_code
_entity_poly.pdbx_strand_id
1 'polypeptide(L)'
;MSFPKISKGTFEFYKNTNDVEILSMLQTIGVAEHVEHSFEDPTVYFSDLKQFFLLAKYQTGSKKNTQEIKYCLQCTQSSIVDNGFVYIHKDWYEGTYCYKHDCTLSIVLKTSKKASISALHDIFMGKHAVNSSFCEVETIPPLKKEIIARQGNYLAPCLVNTFKSFILDKNNKHPDDLFNKNYYSDSNLHQRHVLYKLYNSLEKSEHPVYMNFLSKNAKAKVINMGVIRSDSLREIVFKDKMSSCLDCMESRVSCALFDRRY
;
A
#
# COMPACT_ATOMS: atom_id res chain seq x y z
N MET A 1 7.65 -20.08 6.66
CA MET A 1 8.69 -19.29 7.34
C MET A 1 7.97 -18.28 8.22
N SER A 2 8.34 -18.18 9.49
CA SER A 2 7.88 -17.08 10.36
C SER A 2 8.83 -15.90 10.18
N PHE A 3 8.30 -14.74 9.84
CA PHE A 3 9.06 -13.48 9.87
C PHE A 3 9.68 -13.27 11.26
N PRO A 4 10.86 -12.63 11.37
CA PRO A 4 11.47 -12.30 12.65
C PRO A 4 10.51 -11.51 13.54
N LYS A 5 10.45 -11.90 14.81
CA LYS A 5 9.54 -11.35 15.82
C LYS A 5 10.13 -10.06 16.40
N ILE A 6 9.41 -8.94 16.32
CA ILE A 6 9.68 -7.82 17.23
C ILE A 6 9.06 -8.19 18.59
N SER A 7 9.92 -8.43 19.59
CA SER A 7 9.49 -8.79 20.93
C SER A 7 8.78 -7.62 21.60
N LYS A 8 7.67 -7.90 22.30
CA LYS A 8 6.99 -6.89 23.12
C LYS A 8 8.02 -6.27 24.09
N GLY A 9 8.14 -4.95 24.10
CA GLY A 9 9.13 -4.22 24.89
C GLY A 9 10.37 -3.76 24.13
N THR A 10 10.55 -4.16 22.86
CA THR A 10 11.70 -3.71 22.05
C THR A 10 11.38 -2.53 21.12
N PHE A 11 10.16 -2.01 21.13
CA PHE A 11 9.74 -0.90 20.26
C PHE A 11 10.62 0.36 20.38
N GLU A 12 11.22 0.59 21.56
CA GLU A 12 12.15 1.70 21.78
C GLU A 12 13.41 1.63 20.90
N PHE A 13 13.86 0.42 20.55
CA PHE A 13 14.99 0.22 19.63
C PHE A 13 14.64 0.56 18.18
N TYR A 14 13.35 0.64 17.87
CA TYR A 14 12.83 0.97 16.54
C TYR A 14 12.25 2.39 16.48
N LYS A 15 12.51 3.25 17.47
CA LYS A 15 11.96 4.63 17.53
C LYS A 15 12.31 5.50 16.32
N ASN A 16 13.41 5.17 15.64
CA ASN A 16 13.88 5.86 14.43
C ASN A 16 13.33 5.23 13.14
N THR A 17 12.62 4.10 13.25
CA THR A 17 12.04 3.41 12.10
C THR A 17 10.68 4.02 11.78
N ASN A 18 10.46 4.32 10.50
CA ASN A 18 9.26 4.97 10.01
C ASN A 18 8.27 3.93 9.47
N ASP A 19 7.07 3.86 10.06
CA ASP A 19 6.02 2.93 9.64
C ASP A 19 5.61 3.12 8.16
N VAL A 20 5.71 4.34 7.62
CA VAL A 20 5.45 4.62 6.19
C VAL A 20 6.49 3.95 5.31
N GLU A 21 7.76 3.97 5.69
CA GLU A 21 8.84 3.35 4.91
C GLU A 21 8.70 1.83 4.92
N ILE A 22 8.36 1.26 6.08
CA ILE A 22 8.13 -0.18 6.23
C ILE A 22 6.92 -0.59 5.41
N LEU A 23 5.81 0.14 5.51
CA LEU A 23 4.62 -0.13 4.71
C LEU A 23 4.93 -0.08 3.21
N SER A 24 5.67 0.94 2.76
CA SER A 24 6.12 1.06 1.37
C SER A 24 6.96 -0.16 0.95
N MET A 25 7.88 -0.62 1.80
CA MET A 25 8.65 -1.85 1.55
C MET A 25 7.74 -3.08 1.47
N LEU A 26 6.78 -3.25 2.40
CA LEU A 26 5.85 -4.37 2.41
C LEU A 26 4.97 -4.41 1.16
N GLN A 27 4.54 -3.23 0.69
CA GLN A 27 3.79 -3.08 -0.54
C GLN A 27 4.65 -3.42 -1.76
N THR A 28 5.88 -2.87 -1.81
CA THR A 28 6.86 -3.20 -2.84
C THR A 28 7.01 -4.72 -2.94
N ILE A 29 7.26 -5.43 -1.83
CA ILE A 29 7.47 -6.89 -1.85
C ILE A 29 6.19 -7.73 -2.01
N GLY A 30 5.01 -7.09 -2.16
CA GLY A 30 3.72 -7.76 -2.31
C GLY A 30 3.18 -8.44 -1.05
N VAL A 31 3.69 -8.05 0.13
CA VAL A 31 3.19 -8.53 1.44
C VAL A 31 1.98 -7.73 1.91
N ALA A 32 1.97 -6.41 1.67
CA ALA A 32 0.83 -5.55 1.96
C ALA A 32 0.13 -5.14 0.66
N GLU A 33 -1.20 -5.04 0.69
CA GLU A 33 -1.93 -4.54 -0.48
C GLU A 33 -1.72 -3.03 -0.69
N HIS A 34 -1.66 -2.61 -1.95
CA HIS A 34 -1.85 -1.21 -2.30
C HIS A 34 -3.33 -0.89 -2.19
N VAL A 35 -3.67 0.16 -1.45
CA VAL A 35 -5.02 0.69 -1.54
C VAL A 35 -5.16 1.42 -2.86
N GLU A 36 -5.91 0.81 -3.75
CA GLU A 36 -6.28 1.46 -5.00
C GLU A 36 -7.52 2.33 -4.81
N HIS A 37 -8.37 2.06 -3.80
CA HIS A 37 -9.74 2.58 -3.78
C HIS A 37 -10.05 3.58 -2.63
N SER A 38 -10.52 4.77 -3.00
CA SER A 38 -10.91 5.85 -2.08
C SER A 38 -12.18 5.56 -1.26
N PHE A 39 -12.94 4.52 -1.61
CA PHE A 39 -14.17 4.08 -0.93
C PHE A 39 -13.98 2.83 -0.07
N GLU A 40 -12.74 2.49 0.25
CA GLU A 40 -12.39 1.35 1.09
C GLU A 40 -11.99 1.78 2.49
N ASP A 41 -11.98 0.80 3.40
CA ASP A 41 -11.55 1.01 4.77
C ASP A 41 -10.01 1.23 4.77
N PRO A 42 -9.50 2.41 5.21
CA PRO A 42 -8.06 2.65 5.28
C PRO A 42 -7.35 1.71 6.25
N THR A 43 -8.07 0.92 7.05
CA THR A 43 -7.47 -0.04 7.97
C THR A 43 -6.98 -1.32 7.30
N VAL A 44 -7.28 -1.57 6.02
CA VAL A 44 -6.95 -2.83 5.33
C VAL A 44 -5.43 -3.06 5.29
N TYR A 45 -4.66 -2.16 4.71
CA TYR A 45 -3.19 -2.30 4.66
C TYR A 45 -2.54 -2.07 6.04
N PHE A 46 -3.20 -1.34 6.94
CA PHE A 46 -2.78 -1.26 8.34
C PHE A 46 -2.84 -2.63 9.02
N SER A 47 -3.82 -3.47 8.66
CA SER A 47 -3.90 -4.83 9.17
C SER A 47 -2.69 -5.67 8.73
N ASP A 48 -2.18 -5.47 7.51
CA ASP A 48 -0.97 -6.12 7.00
C ASP A 48 0.29 -5.64 7.74
N LEU A 49 0.42 -4.32 7.95
CA LEU A 49 1.53 -3.74 8.73
C LEU A 49 1.49 -4.22 10.19
N LYS A 50 0.31 -4.19 10.81
CA LYS A 50 0.11 -4.68 12.17
C LYS A 50 0.37 -6.18 12.25
N GLN A 51 0.00 -6.95 11.24
CA GLN A 51 0.28 -8.38 11.17
C GLN A 51 1.77 -8.67 11.03
N PHE A 52 2.49 -7.88 10.23
CA PHE A 52 3.94 -7.93 10.12
C PHE A 52 4.61 -7.78 11.49
N PHE A 53 4.19 -6.78 12.27
CA PHE A 53 4.75 -6.51 13.60
C PHE A 53 4.25 -7.44 14.71
N LEU A 54 2.96 -7.76 14.72
CA LEU A 54 2.29 -8.49 15.82
C LEU A 54 2.17 -9.99 15.57
N LEU A 55 2.70 -10.50 14.46
CA LEU A 55 2.89 -11.92 14.22
C LEU A 55 1.60 -12.74 14.27
N ALA A 56 0.46 -12.13 13.95
CA ALA A 56 -0.73 -12.91 13.67
C ALA A 56 -0.37 -13.84 12.50
N LYS A 57 -0.68 -15.15 12.59
CA LYS A 57 -0.43 -16.10 11.50
C LYS A 57 -0.90 -15.45 10.20
N TYR A 58 0.03 -15.07 9.31
CA TYR A 58 -0.32 -14.63 7.96
C TYR A 58 -1.26 -15.68 7.43
N GLN A 59 -2.53 -15.31 7.21
CA GLN A 59 -3.42 -16.22 6.51
C GLN A 59 -2.75 -16.40 5.16
N THR A 60 -2.36 -17.63 4.87
CA THR A 60 -1.58 -18.07 3.71
C THR A 60 -2.40 -17.98 2.42
N GLY A 61 -3.07 -16.85 2.23
CA GLY A 61 -4.05 -16.58 1.19
C GLY A 61 -3.73 -15.37 0.33
N SER A 62 -2.59 -14.68 0.51
CA SER A 62 -2.16 -13.69 -0.48
C SER A 62 -1.72 -14.43 -1.75
N LYS A 63 -2.70 -14.64 -2.63
CA LYS A 63 -2.58 -15.26 -3.95
C LYS A 63 -1.94 -14.34 -5.00
N LYS A 64 -1.22 -13.28 -4.61
CA LYS A 64 -0.78 -12.25 -5.55
C LYS A 64 0.75 -12.23 -5.62
N ASN A 65 1.24 -12.84 -6.70
CA ASN A 65 2.57 -12.69 -7.31
C ASN A 65 3.72 -13.47 -6.63
N THR A 66 4.13 -14.57 -7.27
CA THR A 66 5.45 -15.16 -7.07
C THR A 66 6.51 -14.13 -7.42
N GLN A 67 7.20 -13.59 -6.42
CA GLN A 67 8.24 -12.59 -6.62
C GLN A 67 9.55 -13.21 -7.03
N GLU A 68 10.25 -12.51 -7.92
CA GLU A 68 11.57 -12.92 -8.39
C GLU A 68 12.63 -12.58 -7.34
N ILE A 69 13.56 -13.50 -7.11
CA ILE A 69 14.67 -13.30 -6.18
C ILE A 69 15.84 -12.78 -6.99
N LYS A 70 16.15 -11.49 -6.84
CA LYS A 70 17.30 -10.85 -7.47
C LYS A 70 18.37 -10.54 -6.42
N TYR A 71 19.64 -10.60 -6.82
CA TYR A 71 20.76 -10.39 -5.91
C TYR A 71 22.05 -9.95 -6.64
N CYS A 72 22.93 -9.26 -5.91
CA CYS A 72 24.30 -9.00 -6.35
C CYS A 72 25.25 -9.91 -5.56
N LEU A 73 25.95 -10.82 -6.24
CA LEU A 73 26.87 -11.74 -5.56
C LEU A 73 27.98 -11.00 -4.80
N GLN A 74 28.52 -9.92 -5.38
CA GLN A 74 29.57 -9.14 -4.73
C GLN A 74 29.08 -8.48 -3.45
N CYS A 75 27.90 -7.86 -3.45
CA CYS A 75 27.29 -7.34 -2.22
C CYS A 75 27.13 -8.41 -1.14
N THR A 76 26.65 -9.58 -1.54
CA THR A 76 26.47 -10.72 -0.64
C THR A 76 27.81 -11.13 -0.02
N GLN A 77 28.86 -11.28 -0.83
CA GLN A 77 30.19 -11.66 -0.36
C GLN A 77 30.80 -10.59 0.55
N SER A 78 30.75 -9.31 0.16
CA SER A 78 31.22 -8.21 1.00
C SER A 78 30.45 -8.15 2.32
N SER A 79 29.13 -8.34 2.30
CA SER A 79 28.31 -8.35 3.51
C SER A 79 28.73 -9.45 4.48
N ILE A 80 29.03 -10.65 3.99
CA ILE A 80 29.52 -11.77 4.80
C ILE A 80 30.87 -11.43 5.42
N VAL A 81 31.78 -10.86 4.64
CA VAL A 81 33.11 -10.46 5.14
C VAL A 81 32.99 -9.37 6.21
N ASP A 82 32.18 -8.35 5.95
CA ASP A 82 32.10 -7.17 6.79
C ASP A 82 31.26 -7.40 8.06
N ASN A 83 30.22 -8.26 7.98
CA ASN A 83 29.21 -8.39 9.03
C ASN A 83 29.01 -9.82 9.54
N GLY A 84 29.59 -10.83 8.89
CA GLY A 84 29.37 -12.24 9.19
C GLY A 84 28.04 -12.82 8.67
N PHE A 85 27.23 -12.01 7.98
CA PHE A 85 25.96 -12.44 7.39
C PHE A 85 25.56 -11.55 6.20
N VAL A 86 24.56 -11.98 5.44
CA VAL A 86 24.09 -11.30 4.23
C VAL A 86 22.88 -10.41 4.51
N TYR A 87 22.90 -9.20 3.97
CA TYR A 87 21.71 -8.36 3.85
C TYR A 87 21.09 -8.45 2.46
N ILE A 88 19.77 -8.57 2.41
CA ILE A 88 19.01 -8.38 1.17
C ILE A 88 18.78 -6.88 1.00
N HIS A 89 19.22 -6.32 -0.11
CA HIS A 89 19.01 -4.91 -0.41
C HIS A 89 17.65 -4.67 -1.07
N LYS A 90 16.94 -3.62 -0.62
CA LYS A 90 15.67 -3.17 -1.21
C LYS A 90 15.81 -2.93 -2.72
N ASP A 91 16.91 -2.33 -3.15
CA ASP A 91 17.14 -1.96 -4.55
C ASP A 91 17.19 -3.16 -5.49
N TRP A 92 17.47 -4.37 -4.96
CA TRP A 92 17.44 -5.57 -5.77
C TRP A 92 16.05 -5.97 -6.19
N TYR A 93 15.02 -5.60 -5.44
CA TYR A 93 13.66 -5.99 -5.74
C TYR A 93 13.15 -5.34 -7.03
N GLU A 94 13.35 -4.02 -7.16
CA GLU A 94 12.86 -3.24 -8.30
C GLU A 94 13.92 -3.11 -9.41
N GLY A 95 15.21 -3.21 -9.05
CA GLY A 95 16.31 -3.02 -9.99
C GLY A 95 16.65 -4.26 -10.83
N THR A 96 17.50 -4.03 -11.82
CA THR A 96 18.23 -5.04 -12.59
C THR A 96 19.75 -4.84 -12.48
N TYR A 97 20.18 -3.83 -11.73
CA TYR A 97 21.57 -3.37 -11.67
C TYR A 97 22.00 -3.03 -10.23
N CYS A 98 23.25 -3.32 -9.91
CA CYS A 98 23.90 -2.97 -8.65
C CYS A 98 24.84 -1.79 -8.86
N TYR A 99 24.45 -0.60 -8.38
CA TYR A 99 25.28 0.60 -8.49
C TYR A 99 26.55 0.56 -7.64
N LYS A 100 26.57 -0.21 -6.55
CA LYS A 100 27.76 -0.33 -5.67
C LYS A 100 28.91 -1.06 -6.37
N HIS A 101 28.59 -2.04 -7.21
CA HIS A 101 29.55 -2.95 -7.84
C HIS A 101 29.56 -2.84 -9.37
N ASP A 102 28.84 -1.86 -9.91
CA ASP A 102 28.76 -1.57 -11.33
C ASP A 102 28.40 -2.82 -12.18
N CYS A 103 27.45 -3.65 -11.70
CA CYS A 103 27.14 -4.94 -12.34
C CYS A 103 25.64 -5.25 -12.40
N THR A 104 25.23 -6.01 -13.42
CA THR A 104 23.87 -6.54 -13.53
C THR A 104 23.55 -7.51 -12.38
N LEU A 105 22.34 -7.42 -11.83
CA LEU A 105 21.87 -8.33 -10.79
C LEU A 105 21.63 -9.72 -11.37
N SER A 106 21.93 -10.75 -10.59
CA SER A 106 21.50 -12.12 -10.85
C SER A 106 20.05 -12.30 -10.43
N ILE A 107 19.28 -13.09 -11.17
CA ILE A 107 17.89 -13.45 -10.90
C ILE A 107 17.76 -14.97 -10.77
N VAL A 108 17.08 -15.44 -9.74
CA VAL A 108 16.69 -16.84 -9.59
C VAL A 108 15.48 -17.09 -10.48
N LEU A 109 15.62 -17.99 -11.45
CA LEU A 109 14.55 -18.35 -12.37
C LEU A 109 13.36 -18.93 -11.60
N LYS A 110 12.14 -18.68 -12.07
CA LYS A 110 10.91 -19.15 -11.41
C LYS A 110 10.92 -20.68 -11.28
N THR A 111 10.91 -21.15 -10.03
CA THR A 111 10.97 -22.59 -9.71
C THR A 111 9.98 -22.97 -8.62
N SER A 112 9.90 -24.27 -8.31
CA SER A 112 9.22 -24.75 -7.11
C SER A 112 9.76 -24.09 -5.83
N LYS A 113 8.92 -24.01 -4.79
CA LYS A 113 9.30 -23.49 -3.47
C LYS A 113 10.60 -24.11 -2.92
N LYS A 114 10.79 -25.42 -3.12
CA LYS A 114 11.99 -26.14 -2.65
C LYS A 114 13.26 -25.61 -3.35
N ALA A 115 13.20 -25.40 -4.66
CA ALA A 115 14.30 -24.86 -5.43
C ALA A 115 14.59 -23.40 -5.06
N SER A 116 13.56 -22.57 -4.83
CA SER A 116 13.75 -21.20 -4.35
C SER A 116 14.43 -21.15 -2.97
N ILE A 117 14.09 -22.07 -2.07
CA ILE A 117 14.78 -22.18 -0.76
C ILE A 117 16.24 -22.57 -0.93
N SER A 118 16.53 -23.53 -1.82
CA SER A 118 17.91 -23.93 -2.12
C SER A 118 18.71 -22.76 -2.69
N ALA A 119 18.13 -22.02 -3.63
CA ALA A 119 18.75 -20.84 -4.23
C ALA A 119 19.05 -19.76 -3.17
N LEU A 120 18.11 -19.49 -2.26
CA LEU A 120 18.34 -18.56 -1.15
C LEU A 120 19.48 -19.02 -0.24
N HIS A 121 19.59 -20.32 0.02
CA HIS A 121 20.69 -20.86 0.81
C HIS A 121 22.04 -20.63 0.11
N ASP A 122 22.14 -20.91 -1.19
CA ASP A 122 23.36 -20.66 -1.95
C ASP A 122 23.74 -19.18 -1.93
N ILE A 123 22.77 -18.29 -2.15
CA ILE A 123 22.96 -16.84 -2.07
C ILE A 123 23.46 -16.46 -0.69
N PHE A 124 22.83 -16.92 0.39
CA PHE A 124 23.26 -16.58 1.76
C PHE A 124 24.65 -17.13 2.14
N MET A 125 25.14 -18.13 1.41
CA MET A 125 26.49 -18.66 1.54
C MET A 125 27.51 -17.94 0.64
N GLY A 126 27.12 -16.85 -0.03
CA GLY A 126 28.02 -16.11 -0.93
C GLY A 126 28.30 -16.84 -2.24
N LYS A 127 27.39 -17.70 -2.69
CA LYS A 127 27.49 -18.49 -3.92
C LYS A 127 26.40 -18.11 -4.92
N HIS A 128 26.68 -18.31 -6.20
CA HIS A 128 25.62 -18.25 -7.21
C HIS A 128 24.64 -19.40 -7.01
N ALA A 129 23.34 -19.08 -7.07
CA ALA A 129 22.30 -20.11 -7.12
C ALA A 129 22.38 -20.89 -8.45
N VAL A 130 22.23 -22.21 -8.36
CA VAL A 130 22.36 -23.14 -9.51
C VAL A 130 21.43 -22.79 -10.67
N ASN A 131 20.24 -22.27 -10.37
CA ASN A 131 19.21 -21.90 -11.32
C ASN A 131 19.10 -20.37 -11.52
N SER A 132 20.22 -19.65 -11.42
CA SER A 132 20.23 -18.20 -11.65
C SER A 132 20.73 -17.82 -13.04
N SER A 133 20.20 -16.73 -13.56
CA SER A 133 20.69 -16.03 -14.75
C SER A 133 21.00 -14.58 -14.39
N PHE A 134 21.56 -13.81 -15.33
CA PHE A 134 21.59 -12.36 -15.19
C PHE A 134 20.24 -11.77 -15.58
N CYS A 135 19.84 -10.67 -14.94
CA CYS A 135 18.69 -9.89 -15.42
C CYS A 135 18.99 -9.38 -16.82
N GLU A 136 17.99 -9.35 -17.70
CA GLU A 136 18.12 -8.57 -18.93
C GLU A 136 18.21 -7.09 -18.55
N VAL A 137 19.16 -6.38 -19.16
CA VAL A 137 19.32 -4.94 -18.93
C VAL A 137 18.17 -4.25 -19.66
N GLU A 138 17.02 -4.14 -19.00
CA GLU A 138 16.01 -3.19 -19.43
C GLU A 138 16.61 -1.78 -19.32
N THR A 139 16.39 -0.95 -20.34
CA THR A 139 16.71 0.47 -20.32
C THR A 139 16.23 1.02 -18.98
N ILE A 140 17.18 1.49 -18.15
CA ILE A 140 16.98 1.93 -16.77
C ILE A 140 15.60 2.53 -16.64
N PRO A 141 14.61 1.81 -16.07
CA PRO A 141 13.34 2.43 -15.76
C PRO A 141 13.71 3.58 -14.82
N PRO A 142 13.29 4.82 -15.09
CA PRO A 142 13.56 5.92 -14.18
C PRO A 142 13.16 5.43 -12.81
N LEU A 143 14.10 5.48 -11.85
CA LEU A 143 13.94 5.13 -10.44
C LEU A 143 12.48 5.44 -10.12
N LYS A 144 11.63 4.39 -10.03
CA LYS A 144 10.18 4.62 -9.94
C LYS A 144 10.04 5.55 -8.76
N LYS A 145 9.61 6.79 -9.05
CA LYS A 145 9.41 7.84 -8.05
C LYS A 145 8.83 7.14 -6.85
N GLU A 146 9.46 7.35 -5.70
CA GLU A 146 9.04 6.85 -4.40
C GLU A 146 7.58 6.47 -4.49
N ILE A 147 7.27 5.19 -4.24
CA ILE A 147 5.94 4.84 -3.78
C ILE A 147 5.81 5.54 -2.42
N ILE A 148 5.63 6.87 -2.47
CA ILE A 148 4.89 7.65 -1.52
C ILE A 148 3.59 6.88 -1.52
N ALA A 149 3.39 6.05 -0.50
CA ALA A 149 2.10 5.48 -0.21
C ALA A 149 1.12 6.61 -0.46
N ARG A 150 0.31 6.51 -1.51
CA ARG A 150 -0.66 7.55 -1.80
C ARG A 150 -1.47 7.64 -0.52
N GLN A 151 -1.27 8.73 0.22
CA GLN A 151 -2.20 9.15 1.25
C GLN A 151 -3.46 9.50 0.48
N GLY A 152 -4.27 8.48 0.23
CA GLY A 152 -5.54 8.63 -0.45
C GLY A 152 -6.47 9.41 0.46
N ASN A 153 -7.24 10.31 -0.12
CA ASN A 153 -8.38 10.88 0.59
C ASN A 153 -9.46 9.80 0.68
N TYR A 154 -9.59 9.15 1.82
CA TYR A 154 -10.58 8.11 2.03
C TYR A 154 -11.95 8.72 2.29
N LEU A 155 -13.00 8.15 1.71
CA LEU A 155 -14.38 8.50 2.02
C LEU A 155 -14.99 7.45 2.94
N ALA A 156 -15.51 7.89 4.09
CA ALA A 156 -16.26 7.01 4.97
C ALA A 156 -17.57 6.54 4.29
N PRO A 157 -18.09 5.34 4.63
CA PRO A 157 -19.31 4.79 4.03
C PRO A 157 -20.53 5.74 4.10
N CYS A 158 -20.68 6.49 5.19
CA CYS A 158 -21.76 7.48 5.32
C CYS A 158 -21.75 8.55 4.22
N LEU A 159 -20.58 8.90 3.68
CA LEU A 159 -20.45 9.94 2.68
C LEU A 159 -20.79 9.44 1.26
N VAL A 160 -20.90 8.12 1.06
CA VAL A 160 -21.22 7.49 -0.23
C VAL A 160 -22.60 7.93 -0.72
N ASN A 161 -23.61 7.92 0.14
CA ASN A 161 -24.96 8.31 -0.25
C ASN A 161 -25.05 9.81 -0.56
N THR A 162 -24.40 10.64 0.26
CA THR A 162 -24.30 12.08 0.00
C THR A 162 -23.59 12.37 -1.32
N PHE A 163 -22.55 11.60 -1.65
CA PHE A 163 -21.88 11.70 -2.94
C PHE A 163 -22.79 11.28 -4.10
N LYS A 164 -23.56 10.18 -3.97
CA LYS A 164 -24.56 9.78 -4.98
C LYS A 164 -25.57 10.89 -5.23
N SER A 165 -26.15 11.46 -4.17
CA SER A 165 -27.11 12.55 -4.28
C SER A 165 -26.51 13.80 -4.93
N PHE A 166 -25.27 14.13 -4.60
CA PHE A 166 -24.55 15.24 -5.23
C PHE A 166 -24.37 15.02 -6.74
N ILE A 167 -24.00 13.82 -7.16
CA ILE A 167 -23.84 13.46 -8.56
C ILE A 167 -25.18 13.55 -9.32
N LEU A 168 -26.26 13.02 -8.74
CA LEU A 168 -27.60 13.10 -9.33
C LEU A 168 -28.09 14.55 -9.48
N ASP A 169 -27.91 15.38 -8.43
CA ASP A 169 -28.29 16.80 -8.47
C ASP A 169 -27.50 17.57 -9.53
N LYS A 170 -26.20 17.30 -9.66
CA LYS A 170 -25.34 17.93 -10.68
C LYS A 170 -25.73 17.52 -12.10
N ASN A 171 -25.99 16.24 -12.33
CA ASN A 171 -26.43 15.76 -13.65
C ASN A 171 -27.79 16.36 -14.05
N ASN A 172 -28.73 16.49 -13.12
CA ASN A 172 -30.03 17.10 -13.39
C ASN A 172 -29.92 18.59 -13.73
N LYS A 173 -28.98 19.31 -13.11
CA LYS A 173 -28.79 20.76 -13.34
C LYS A 173 -27.91 21.07 -14.55
N HIS A 174 -26.96 20.19 -14.88
CA HIS A 174 -25.97 20.39 -15.94
C HIS A 174 -25.65 19.07 -16.66
N PRO A 175 -26.55 18.56 -17.52
CA PRO A 175 -26.43 17.24 -18.13
C PRO A 175 -25.32 17.08 -19.18
N ASP A 176 -24.67 18.18 -19.61
CA ASP A 176 -23.67 18.17 -20.69
C ASP A 176 -22.24 18.53 -20.24
N ASP A 177 -22.04 19.07 -19.03
CA ASP A 177 -20.79 19.79 -18.70
C ASP A 177 -19.73 18.97 -17.96
N LEU A 178 -20.09 17.85 -17.34
CA LEU A 178 -19.16 17.19 -16.41
C LEU A 178 -18.82 15.75 -16.79
N PHE A 179 -19.72 14.98 -17.41
CA PHE A 179 -19.50 13.54 -17.59
C PHE A 179 -20.37 12.83 -18.65
N ASN A 180 -19.89 11.66 -19.10
CA ASN A 180 -20.53 10.84 -20.14
C ASN A 180 -21.89 10.24 -19.67
N LYS A 181 -23.00 10.56 -20.35
CA LYS A 181 -24.40 10.35 -19.94
C LYS A 181 -24.77 8.92 -19.46
N ASN A 182 -24.01 7.90 -19.84
CA ASN A 182 -24.31 6.50 -19.52
C ASN A 182 -24.01 6.08 -18.06
N TYR A 183 -23.30 6.89 -17.27
CA TYR A 183 -22.90 6.50 -15.89
C TYR A 183 -23.88 6.95 -14.79
N TYR A 184 -24.93 7.72 -15.11
CA TYR A 184 -25.69 8.52 -14.13
C TYR A 184 -27.09 8.02 -13.79
N SER A 185 -27.51 6.87 -14.31
CA SER A 185 -28.74 6.27 -13.82
C SER A 185 -28.57 5.86 -12.36
N ASP A 186 -29.64 5.99 -11.57
CA ASP A 186 -29.63 5.56 -10.16
C ASP A 186 -29.14 4.11 -10.04
N SER A 187 -29.53 3.23 -10.98
CA SER A 187 -29.06 1.86 -11.09
C SER A 187 -27.53 1.70 -11.27
N ASN A 188 -26.87 2.62 -11.96
CA ASN A 188 -25.42 2.58 -12.19
C ASN A 188 -24.64 3.15 -10.99
N LEU A 189 -25.19 4.14 -10.29
CA LEU A 189 -24.56 4.70 -9.08
C LEU A 189 -24.59 3.74 -7.89
N HIS A 190 -25.41 2.68 -7.91
CA HIS A 190 -25.33 1.60 -6.93
C HIS A 190 -24.06 0.75 -7.10
N GLN A 191 -23.42 0.78 -8.27
CA GLN A 191 -22.21 0.03 -8.54
C GLN A 191 -20.99 0.78 -7.99
N ARG A 192 -20.34 0.24 -6.94
CA ARG A 192 -19.18 0.87 -6.27
C ARG A 192 -18.06 1.28 -7.23
N HIS A 193 -17.77 0.47 -8.25
CA HIS A 193 -16.71 0.76 -9.22
C HIS A 193 -17.03 1.96 -10.12
N VAL A 194 -18.31 2.23 -10.40
CA VAL A 194 -18.74 3.43 -11.14
C VAL A 194 -18.49 4.66 -10.27
N LEU A 195 -18.95 4.64 -9.01
CA LEU A 195 -18.71 5.74 -8.06
C LEU A 195 -17.23 6.06 -7.88
N TYR A 196 -16.39 5.02 -7.78
CA TYR A 196 -14.94 5.17 -7.69
C TYR A 196 -14.35 5.88 -8.92
N LYS A 197 -14.75 5.49 -10.13
CA LYS A 197 -14.31 6.16 -11.36
C LYS A 197 -14.72 7.63 -11.38
N LEU A 198 -15.95 7.93 -10.96
CA LEU A 198 -16.46 9.31 -10.92
C LEU A 198 -15.74 10.16 -9.89
N TYR A 199 -15.51 9.61 -8.70
CA TYR A 199 -14.75 10.26 -7.65
C TYR A 199 -13.33 10.61 -8.11
N ASN A 200 -12.61 9.64 -8.67
CA ASN A 200 -11.27 9.87 -9.20
C ASN A 200 -11.23 10.87 -10.35
N SER A 201 -12.24 10.87 -11.21
CA SER A 201 -12.35 11.85 -12.29
C SER A 201 -12.59 13.25 -11.75
N LEU A 202 -13.42 13.40 -10.71
CA LEU A 202 -13.64 14.67 -10.03
C LEU A 202 -12.36 15.17 -9.35
N GLU A 203 -11.67 14.30 -8.62
CA GLU A 203 -10.44 14.65 -7.90
C GLU A 203 -9.33 15.10 -8.86
N LYS A 204 -9.18 14.42 -10.01
CA LYS A 204 -8.07 14.69 -10.95
C LYS A 204 -8.38 15.74 -12.00
N SER A 205 -9.59 15.71 -12.56
CA SER A 205 -9.95 16.53 -13.73
C SER A 205 -10.80 17.75 -13.36
N GLU A 206 -11.58 17.68 -12.29
CA GLU A 206 -12.56 18.71 -11.91
C GLU A 206 -12.40 19.12 -10.44
N HIS A 207 -11.15 19.36 -10.03
CA HIS A 207 -10.76 19.60 -8.64
C HIS A 207 -11.58 20.71 -7.92
N PRO A 208 -11.99 21.82 -8.56
CA PRO A 208 -12.85 22.81 -7.89
C PRO A 208 -14.22 22.26 -7.50
N VAL A 209 -14.83 21.43 -8.35
CA VAL A 209 -16.12 20.78 -8.09
C VAL A 209 -15.99 19.79 -6.94
N TYR A 210 -14.91 19.02 -6.95
CA TYR A 210 -14.54 18.10 -5.87
C TYR A 210 -14.38 18.81 -4.51
N MET A 211 -13.61 19.89 -4.45
CA MET A 211 -13.39 20.64 -3.20
C MET A 211 -14.68 21.31 -2.70
N ASN A 212 -15.54 21.77 -3.61
CA ASN A 212 -16.86 22.31 -3.25
C ASN A 212 -17.74 21.21 -2.61
N PHE A 213 -17.74 20.00 -3.17
CA PHE A 213 -18.44 18.87 -2.57
C PHE A 213 -17.92 18.57 -1.15
N LEU A 214 -16.60 18.43 -0.98
CA LEU A 214 -16.00 18.12 0.32
C LEU A 214 -16.26 19.23 1.33
N SER A 215 -16.02 20.49 0.97
CA SER A 215 -16.18 21.62 1.89
C SER A 215 -17.61 21.80 2.37
N LYS A 216 -18.62 21.43 1.57
CA LYS A 216 -20.03 21.49 1.97
C LYS A 216 -20.45 20.30 2.81
N ASN A 217 -20.12 19.09 2.38
CA ASN A 217 -20.74 17.87 2.89
C ASN A 217 -19.85 17.05 3.83
N ALA A 218 -18.53 17.23 3.76
CA ALA A 218 -17.58 16.40 4.47
C ALA A 218 -16.83 17.12 5.59
N LYS A 219 -16.41 16.35 6.58
CA LYS A 219 -15.45 16.73 7.61
C LYS A 219 -14.26 15.79 7.51
N ALA A 220 -13.07 16.36 7.36
CA ALA A 220 -11.83 15.62 7.40
C ALA A 220 -11.52 15.16 8.83
N LYS A 221 -10.98 13.96 8.95
CA LYS A 221 -10.48 13.41 10.20
C LYS A 221 -9.17 12.70 9.96
N VAL A 222 -8.19 13.02 10.80
CA VAL A 222 -6.91 12.33 10.81
C VAL A 222 -7.06 11.06 11.63
N ILE A 223 -6.65 9.93 11.07
CA ILE A 223 -6.56 8.65 11.77
C ILE A 223 -5.08 8.30 11.90
N ASN A 224 -4.67 8.09 13.15
CA ASN A 224 -3.34 7.64 13.51
C ASN A 224 -3.30 6.11 13.47
N MET A 225 -2.45 5.57 12.60
CA MET A 225 -2.36 4.14 12.27
C MET A 225 -0.93 3.60 12.38
N GLY A 226 0.00 4.32 13.02
CA GLY A 226 1.34 3.76 13.19
C GLY A 226 1.35 2.62 14.23
N VAL A 227 2.26 1.66 14.02
CA VAL A 227 2.43 0.47 14.85
C VAL A 227 3.59 0.64 15.83
N ILE A 228 4.72 1.20 15.38
CA ILE A 228 5.87 1.48 16.24
C ILE A 228 5.60 2.74 17.09
N ARG A 229 5.13 3.81 16.42
CA ARG A 229 4.61 5.02 17.06
C ARG A 229 3.20 5.23 16.56
N SER A 230 2.29 5.80 17.34
CA SER A 230 0.92 6.00 16.85
C SER A 230 0.84 7.02 15.70
N ASP A 231 1.74 8.00 15.67
CA ASP A 231 1.75 9.17 14.78
C ASP A 231 2.60 9.01 13.52
N SER A 232 3.38 7.93 13.40
CA SER A 232 4.27 7.66 12.25
C SER A 232 3.53 7.38 10.95
N LEU A 233 2.28 6.90 11.03
CA LEU A 233 1.41 6.69 9.88
C LEU A 233 0.07 7.36 10.14
N ARG A 234 -0.33 8.25 9.22
CA ARG A 234 -1.54 9.07 9.33
C ARG A 234 -2.29 9.04 8.03
N GLU A 235 -3.61 8.89 8.13
CA GLU A 235 -4.51 9.00 6.99
C GLU A 235 -5.60 10.03 7.22
N ILE A 236 -6.07 10.61 6.12
CA ILE A 236 -7.20 11.54 6.14
C ILE A 236 -8.44 10.81 5.63
N VAL A 237 -9.45 10.73 6.49
CA VAL A 237 -10.77 10.21 6.14
C VAL A 237 -11.80 11.31 6.18
N PHE A 238 -12.54 11.47 5.09
CA PHE A 238 -13.66 12.37 4.98
C PHE A 238 -14.94 11.64 5.35
N LYS A 239 -15.62 12.12 6.39
CA LYS A 239 -16.94 11.65 6.79
C LYS A 239 -17.99 12.70 6.53
N ASP A 240 -19.24 12.29 6.40
CA ASP A 240 -20.36 13.22 6.33
C ASP A 240 -20.43 14.10 7.60
N LYS A 241 -20.68 15.41 7.42
CA LYS A 241 -20.76 16.37 8.52
C LYS A 241 -21.93 16.09 9.47
N MET A 242 -23.05 15.64 8.91
CA MET A 242 -24.31 15.46 9.61
C MET A 242 -24.43 14.05 10.20
N SER A 243 -23.72 13.06 9.66
CA SER A 243 -23.71 11.70 10.20
C SER A 243 -22.88 11.57 11.49
N SER A 244 -23.42 10.85 12.47
CA SER A 244 -22.64 10.38 13.61
C SER A 244 -21.67 9.27 13.18
N CYS A 245 -20.68 8.96 14.01
CA CYS A 245 -19.74 7.87 13.73
C CYS A 245 -20.44 6.50 13.66
N LEU A 246 -21.59 6.34 14.33
CA LEU A 246 -22.43 5.14 14.28
C LEU A 246 -23.11 5.00 12.90
N ASP A 247 -23.55 6.11 12.31
CA ASP A 247 -24.20 6.14 11.00
C ASP A 247 -23.22 5.89 9.83
N CYS A 248 -21.92 6.02 10.09
CA CYS A 248 -20.86 5.74 9.13
C CYS A 248 -20.44 4.27 9.06
N MET A 249 -21.10 3.35 9.78
CA MET A 249 -20.67 1.96 9.91
C MET A 249 -21.39 0.98 8.96
N GLU A 250 -20.62 0.38 8.04
CA GLU A 250 -20.79 -1.03 7.67
C GLU A 250 -19.67 -1.93 8.26
N SER A 251 -18.53 -1.38 8.71
CA SER A 251 -17.44 -2.11 9.38
C SER A 251 -17.15 -1.55 10.78
N ARG A 252 -17.14 -2.43 11.81
CA ARG A 252 -17.00 -2.09 13.24
C ARG A 252 -15.64 -1.50 13.65
N VAL A 253 -14.67 -1.38 12.74
CA VAL A 253 -13.27 -1.10 13.08
C VAL A 253 -12.97 0.41 13.13
N SER A 254 -13.73 1.25 12.41
CA SER A 254 -13.42 2.68 12.30
C SER A 254 -13.91 3.53 13.49
N CYS A 255 -15.06 3.27 14.12
CA CYS A 255 -15.62 4.20 15.13
C CYS A 255 -14.70 4.41 16.37
N ALA A 256 -14.04 3.35 16.85
CA ALA A 256 -13.10 3.43 17.97
C ALA A 256 -11.79 4.18 17.65
N LEU A 257 -11.43 4.29 16.36
CA LEU A 257 -10.32 5.11 15.89
C LEU A 257 -10.75 6.57 15.71
N PHE A 258 -12.04 6.78 15.43
CA PHE A 258 -12.63 8.10 15.30
C PHE A 258 -12.81 8.76 16.69
N ASP A 259 -13.35 8.09 17.70
CA ASP A 259 -13.71 8.75 18.97
C ASP A 259 -12.63 8.72 20.07
N ARG A 260 -11.40 8.29 19.75
CA ARG A 260 -10.25 8.54 20.65
C ARG A 260 -9.90 10.02 20.63
N ARG A 261 -10.55 10.79 21.50
CA ARG A 261 -10.00 12.05 22.01
C ARG A 261 -8.72 11.70 22.77
N TYR A 262 -7.58 12.00 22.17
CA TYR A 262 -6.36 12.30 22.92
C TYR A 262 -6.30 13.81 23.09
#